data_AF-V6DM83-F1
#
_entry.id   AF-V6DM83-F1
#
_cell.length_a   1.000
_cell.length_b   1.000
_cell.length_c   1.000
_cell.angle_alpha   90.00
_cell.angle_beta   90.00
_cell.angle_gamma   90.00
#
_symmetry.space_group_name_H-M   'P 1'
#
loop_
_entity.id
_entity.type
_entity.pdbx_description
1 polymer ?
#
loop_
_entity_poly.entity_id
_entity_poly.type
_entity_poly.pdbx_seq_one_letter_code
_entity_poly.pdbx_strand_id
1 'polypeptide(L)'
;MFTDSGQLERNDLVKVRGKYYYLDNDGHYLSNTWKNTFLGDYYLTSDGSAVTLSKGWYYIGGQAYLFDDTGSVYKDTKITYKGRTYRFDQYGHYYKNKVYREWEANEFYGPDGALVV
;
A
#
# COMPACT_ATOMS: atom_id res chain seq x y z
N MET A 1 -16.57 16.40 3.80
CA MET A 1 -17.38 15.58 2.86
C MET A 1 -18.62 15.16 3.60
N PHE A 2 -19.81 15.19 3.00
CA PHE A 2 -21.04 14.79 3.69
C PHE A 2 -21.58 13.47 3.11
N THR A 3 -22.15 12.63 3.96
CA THR A 3 -22.99 11.49 3.57
C THR A 3 -24.23 11.98 2.81
N ASP A 4 -24.95 11.07 2.16
CA ASP A 4 -26.24 11.39 1.52
C ASP A 4 -27.29 11.90 2.52
N SER A 5 -27.14 11.57 3.80
CA SER A 5 -27.97 12.07 4.91
C SER A 5 -27.49 13.42 5.47
N GLY A 6 -26.47 14.05 4.87
CA GLY A 6 -25.96 15.36 5.25
C GLY A 6 -25.04 15.37 6.48
N GLN A 7 -24.53 14.20 6.91
CA GLN A 7 -23.60 14.10 8.04
C GLN A 7 -22.15 14.20 7.57
N LEU A 8 -21.28 14.87 8.32
CA LEU A 8 -19.86 14.96 7.98
C LEU A 8 -19.18 13.60 8.11
N GLU A 9 -18.54 13.15 7.03
CA GLU A 9 -17.67 11.97 7.01
C GLU A 9 -16.40 12.22 7.83
N ARG A 10 -16.07 11.28 8.71
CA ARG A 10 -14.94 11.39 9.65
C ARG A 10 -14.44 10.01 10.05
N ASN A 11 -13.16 9.91 10.40
CA ASN A 11 -12.46 8.66 10.74
C ASN A 11 -12.60 7.56 9.68
N ASP A 12 -12.78 7.94 8.41
CA ASP A 12 -13.09 6.99 7.34
C ASP A 12 -12.33 7.29 6.04
N LEU A 13 -12.20 6.26 5.21
CA LEU A 13 -11.62 6.34 3.87
C LEU A 13 -12.71 6.72 2.87
N VAL A 14 -12.62 7.92 2.31
CA VAL A 14 -13.58 8.45 1.34
C VAL A 14 -12.98 8.45 -0.06
N LYS A 15 -13.81 8.17 -1.07
CA LYS A 15 -13.41 8.23 -2.48
C LYS A 15 -13.94 9.51 -3.13
N VAL A 16 -13.04 10.37 -3.60
CA VAL A 16 -13.37 11.65 -4.25
C VAL A 16 -12.73 11.69 -5.63
N ARG A 17 -13.56 11.78 -6.68
CA ARG A 17 -13.10 11.87 -8.08
C ARG A 17 -12.06 10.80 -8.43
N GLY A 18 -12.27 9.58 -7.97
CA GLY A 18 -11.39 8.43 -8.25
C GLY A 18 -10.18 8.29 -7.33
N LYS A 19 -9.91 9.24 -6.43
CA LYS A 19 -8.82 9.17 -5.43
C LYS A 19 -9.39 8.87 -4.04
N TYR A 20 -8.63 8.13 -3.24
CA TYR A 20 -8.98 7.85 -1.84
C TYR A 20 -8.30 8.84 -0.90
N TYR A 21 -9.01 9.26 0.15
CA TYR A 21 -8.54 10.16 1.19
C TYR A 21 -8.99 9.59 2.53
N TYR A 22 -8.16 9.66 3.57
CA TYR A 22 -8.61 9.31 4.91
C TYR A 22 -8.91 10.59 5.70
N LEU A 23 -10.14 10.70 6.22
CA LEU A 23 -10.57 11.84 7.02
C LEU A 23 -10.36 11.55 8.51
N ASP A 24 -9.83 12.51 9.25
CA ASP A 24 -9.71 12.45 10.71
C ASP A 24 -11.07 12.68 11.40
N ASN A 25 -11.05 12.79 12.73
CA ASN A 25 -12.27 12.96 13.52
C ASN A 25 -12.99 14.30 13.28
N ASP A 26 -12.26 15.31 12.79
CA ASP A 26 -12.77 16.65 12.49
C ASP A 26 -13.12 16.78 11.00
N GLY A 27 -12.93 15.72 10.21
CA GLY A 27 -13.21 15.66 8.78
C GLY A 27 -12.10 16.26 7.90
N HIS A 28 -10.92 16.53 8.45
CA HIS A 28 -9.75 16.93 7.66
C HIS A 28 -9.06 15.71 7.08
N TYR A 29 -8.56 15.82 5.85
CA TYR A 29 -7.81 14.71 5.27
C TYR A 29 -6.40 14.62 5.85
N LEU A 30 -5.91 13.40 6.05
CA LEU A 30 -4.52 13.13 6.41
C LEU A 30 -3.60 13.29 5.20
N SER A 31 -2.34 13.67 5.42
CA SER A 31 -1.32 13.78 4.37
C SER A 31 0.07 13.41 4.89
N ASN A 32 0.95 12.99 3.98
CA ASN A 32 2.32 12.53 4.26
C ASN A 32 2.43 11.49 5.39
N THR A 33 1.46 10.61 5.53
CA THR A 33 1.38 9.69 6.67
C THR A 33 0.79 8.34 6.31
N TRP A 34 1.11 7.33 7.11
CA TRP A 34 0.48 6.03 7.05
C TRP A 34 -0.83 6.03 7.83
N LYS A 35 -1.81 5.28 7.33
CA LYS A 35 -3.04 4.96 8.05
C LYS A 35 -3.34 3.47 7.92
N ASN A 36 -3.34 2.79 9.07
CA ASN A 36 -3.92 1.46 9.19
C ASN A 36 -5.45 1.56 9.30
N THR A 37 -6.13 0.75 8.50
CA THR A 37 -7.59 0.64 8.49
C THR A 37 -7.98 -0.84 8.48
N PHE A 38 -9.27 -1.13 8.65
CA PHE A 38 -9.78 -2.49 8.46
C PHE A 38 -9.59 -3.01 7.01
N LEU A 39 -9.54 -2.11 6.03
CA LEU A 39 -9.35 -2.46 4.62
C LEU A 39 -7.87 -2.69 4.25
N GLY A 40 -6.95 -2.37 5.16
CA GLY A 40 -5.51 -2.43 4.93
C GLY A 40 -4.77 -1.15 5.29
N ASP A 41 -3.50 -1.10 4.90
CA ASP A 41 -2.55 -0.04 5.22
C ASP A 41 -2.38 0.89 4.02
N TYR A 42 -2.64 2.18 4.21
CA TYR A 42 -2.62 3.20 3.17
C TYR A 42 -1.55 4.24 3.48
N TYR A 43 -0.84 4.71 2.45
CA TYR A 43 -0.01 5.90 2.58
C TYR A 43 -0.68 7.09 1.88
N LEU A 44 -0.98 8.13 2.65
CA LEU A 44 -1.56 9.37 2.18
C LEU A 44 -0.43 10.30 1.75
N THR A 45 -0.42 10.71 0.49
CA THR A 45 0.63 11.57 -0.07
C THR A 45 0.44 13.03 0.36
N SER A 46 1.29 13.93 -0.14
CA SER A 46 1.24 15.35 0.21
C SER A 46 -0.04 16.05 -0.23
N ASP A 47 -0.70 15.57 -1.30
CA ASP A 47 -2.01 16.08 -1.74
C ASP A 47 -3.18 15.44 -0.97
N GLY A 48 -2.88 14.59 0.01
CA GLY A 48 -3.84 13.85 0.82
C GLY A 48 -4.36 12.57 0.19
N SER A 49 -4.10 12.33 -1.09
CA SER A 49 -4.59 11.13 -1.75
C SER A 49 -3.75 9.91 -1.42
N ALA A 50 -4.39 8.75 -1.32
CA ALA A 50 -3.71 7.47 -1.13
C ALA A 50 -2.92 7.09 -2.39
N VAL A 51 -1.73 6.52 -2.18
CA VAL A 51 -0.97 5.86 -3.26
C VAL A 51 -1.75 4.64 -3.74
N THR A 52 -1.78 4.41 -5.06
CA THR A 52 -2.38 3.21 -5.67
C THR A 52 -1.40 2.57 -6.65
N LEU A 53 -1.73 1.38 -7.15
CA LEU A 53 -0.92 0.64 -8.13
C LEU A 53 -0.51 1.48 -9.35
N SER A 54 -1.33 2.47 -9.73
CA SER A 54 -1.04 3.40 -10.84
C SER A 54 0.29 4.16 -10.69
N LYS A 55 0.77 4.36 -9.44
CA LYS A 55 2.07 4.98 -9.15
C LYS A 55 3.25 4.03 -9.31
N GLY A 56 3.00 2.72 -9.38
CA GLY A 56 4.02 1.68 -9.36
C GLY A 56 4.77 1.66 -8.04
N TRP A 57 6.06 1.33 -8.09
CA TRP A 57 6.94 1.35 -6.93
C TRP A 57 7.00 2.75 -6.31
N TYR A 58 6.62 2.86 -5.05
CA TYR A 58 6.56 4.12 -4.33
C TYR A 58 7.50 4.09 -3.13
N TYR A 59 8.31 5.14 -2.97
CA TYR A 59 9.35 5.19 -1.95
C TYR A 59 8.93 6.07 -0.77
N ILE A 60 8.95 5.50 0.43
CA ILE A 60 8.59 6.18 1.68
C ILE A 60 9.73 5.93 2.66
N GLY A 61 10.40 6.99 3.12
CA GLY A 61 11.53 6.87 4.05
C GLY A 61 12.68 6.00 3.53
N GLY A 62 12.91 5.96 2.21
CA GLY A 62 13.94 5.15 1.57
C GLY A 62 13.56 3.68 1.35
N GLN A 63 12.40 3.24 1.81
CA GLN A 63 11.86 1.90 1.56
C GLN A 63 10.89 1.92 0.38
N ALA A 64 10.94 0.88 -0.47
CA ALA A 64 10.05 0.75 -1.61
C ALA A 64 8.84 -0.10 -1.26
N TYR A 65 7.67 0.37 -1.67
CA TYR A 65 6.37 -0.25 -1.45
C TYR A 65 5.64 -0.39 -2.78
N LEU A 66 4.72 -1.36 -2.83
CA LEU A 66 3.77 -1.51 -3.93
C LEU A 66 2.37 -1.59 -3.34
N PHE A 67 1.46 -0.83 -3.93
CA PHE A 67 0.06 -0.73 -3.51
C PHE A 67 -0.83 -1.39 -4.54
N ASP A 68 -1.98 -1.91 -4.12
CA ASP A 68 -3.00 -2.41 -5.02
C ASP A 68 -3.81 -1.26 -5.67
N ASP A 69 -4.76 -1.61 -6.53
CA ASP A 69 -5.60 -0.62 -7.23
C ASP A 69 -6.55 0.16 -6.28
N THR A 70 -6.82 -0.37 -5.09
CA THR A 70 -7.62 0.29 -4.06
C THR A 70 -6.77 1.19 -3.15
N GLY A 71 -5.45 1.01 -3.16
CA GLY A 71 -4.48 1.79 -2.41
C GLY A 71 -3.97 1.12 -1.14
N SER A 72 -4.31 -0.15 -0.90
CA SER A 72 -3.75 -0.92 0.20
C SER A 72 -2.36 -1.43 -0.18
N VAL A 73 -1.38 -1.34 0.72
CA VAL A 73 -0.04 -1.86 0.48
C VAL A 73 -0.03 -3.39 0.51
N TYR A 74 0.70 -4.02 -0.41
CA TYR A 74 0.95 -5.45 -0.36
C TYR A 74 1.85 -5.80 0.83
N LYS A 75 1.37 -6.66 1.72
CA LYS A 75 2.07 -7.20 2.89
C LYS A 75 1.80 -8.69 3.04
N ASP A 76 2.75 -9.41 3.62
CA ASP A 76 2.66 -10.86 3.89
C ASP A 76 2.24 -11.69 2.67
N THR A 77 2.64 -11.27 1.47
CA THR A 77 2.11 -11.84 0.23
C THR A 77 3.15 -11.87 -0.88
N LYS A 78 2.86 -12.65 -1.92
CA LYS A 78 3.63 -12.74 -3.16
C LYS A 78 2.76 -12.28 -4.32
N ILE A 79 3.27 -11.36 -5.13
CA ILE A 79 2.55 -10.78 -6.27
C ILE A 79 3.41 -10.78 -7.52
N THR A 80 2.77 -10.85 -8.69
CA THR A 80 3.42 -10.64 -9.98
C THR A 80 3.08 -9.25 -10.49
N TYR A 81 4.10 -8.40 -10.65
CA TYR A 81 3.97 -7.04 -11.17
C TYR A 81 4.85 -6.88 -12.40
N LYS A 82 4.24 -6.49 -13.53
CA LYS A 82 4.92 -6.33 -14.83
C LYS A 82 5.78 -7.55 -15.22
N GLY A 83 5.25 -8.75 -15.01
CA GLY A 83 5.89 -10.01 -15.40
C GLY A 83 7.00 -10.48 -14.44
N ARG A 84 7.22 -9.81 -13.32
CA ARG A 84 8.20 -10.21 -12.30
C ARG A 84 7.51 -10.45 -10.97
N THR A 85 7.93 -11.48 -10.25
CA THR A 85 7.31 -11.91 -9.00
C THR A 85 8.08 -11.36 -7.81
N TYR A 86 7.39 -10.77 -6.84
CA TYR A 86 7.97 -10.15 -5.65
C TYR A 86 7.25 -10.68 -4.39
N ARG A 87 8.00 -10.88 -3.30
CA ARG A 87 7.46 -11.18 -1.98
C ARG A 87 7.58 -9.96 -1.09
N PHE A 88 6.55 -9.70 -0.29
CA PHE A 88 6.48 -8.64 0.70
C PHE A 88 6.39 -9.24 2.10
N ASP A 89 7.05 -8.62 3.07
CA ASP A 89 6.93 -8.97 4.49
C ASP A 89 5.72 -8.28 5.15
N GLN A 90 5.57 -8.48 6.47
CA GLN A 90 4.45 -7.96 7.25
C GLN A 90 4.35 -6.43 7.31
N TYR A 91 5.43 -5.74 6.96
CA TYR A 91 5.51 -4.28 6.90
C TYR A 91 5.36 -3.75 5.47
N GLY A 92 5.23 -4.63 4.49
CA GLY A 92 5.14 -4.27 3.07
C GLY A 92 6.50 -3.96 2.43
N HIS A 93 7.61 -4.37 3.04
CA HIS A 93 8.93 -4.28 2.39
C HIS A 93 9.15 -5.51 1.52
N TYR A 94 9.61 -5.28 0.29
CA TYR A 94 9.87 -6.38 -0.63
C TYR A 94 11.17 -7.11 -0.30
N TYR A 95 11.22 -8.41 -0.61
CA TYR A 95 12.41 -9.23 -0.43
C TYR A 95 13.46 -8.86 -1.49
N LYS A 96 14.67 -8.53 -1.07
CA LYS A 96 15.81 -8.16 -1.93
C LYS A 96 17.10 -8.78 -1.42
N ASN A 97 17.83 -9.47 -2.30
CA ASN A 97 19.05 -10.23 -1.96
C ASN A 97 18.86 -11.17 -0.75
N LYS A 98 17.69 -11.80 -0.64
CA LYS A 98 17.39 -12.71 0.48
C LYS A 98 16.50 -13.86 0.04
N VAL A 99 16.53 -14.91 0.84
CA VAL A 99 15.74 -16.13 0.64
C VAL A 99 14.48 -16.08 1.49
N TYR A 100 13.35 -16.46 0.93
CA TYR A 100 12.14 -16.79 1.66
C TYR A 100 12.08 -18.32 1.86
N ARG A 101 11.84 -18.74 3.10
CA ARG A 101 11.70 -20.15 3.47
C ARG A 101 10.41 -20.35 4.23
N GLU A 102 9.55 -21.21 3.70
CA GLU A 102 8.33 -21.63 4.37
C GLU A 102 7.99 -23.06 3.95
N TRP A 103 7.96 -23.98 4.94
CA TRP A 103 7.82 -25.42 4.71
C TRP A 103 8.86 -25.95 3.70
N GLU A 104 8.41 -26.33 2.51
CA GLU A 104 9.24 -26.86 1.42
C GLU A 104 9.64 -25.78 0.40
N ALA A 105 9.13 -24.55 0.53
CA ALA A 105 9.46 -23.45 -0.37
C ALA A 105 10.84 -22.86 -0.02
N ASN A 106 11.70 -22.76 -1.03
CA ASN A 106 13.00 -22.09 -0.93
C ASN A 106 13.16 -21.14 -2.11
N GLU A 107 12.71 -19.90 -1.93
CA GLU A 107 12.62 -18.90 -3.00
C GLU A 107 13.71 -17.83 -2.81
N PHE A 108 14.57 -17.64 -3.81
CA PHE A 108 15.58 -16.58 -3.78
C PHE A 108 15.08 -15.33 -4.52
N TYR A 109 15.12 -14.18 -3.84
CA TYR A 109 14.78 -12.89 -4.41
C TYR A 109 16.05 -12.08 -4.65
N GLY A 110 16.32 -11.78 -5.93
CA GLY A 110 17.60 -11.28 -6.42
C GLY A 110 17.91 -9.80 -6.09
N PRO A 111 18.89 -9.20 -6.77
CA PRO A 111 19.33 -7.81 -6.54
C PRO A 111 18.29 -6.74 -6.83
N ASP A 112 17.32 -7.02 -7.70
CA ASP A 112 16.15 -6.18 -7.95
C ASP A 112 14.92 -6.63 -7.14
N GLY A 113 15.09 -7.65 -6.30
CA GLY A 113 14.09 -8.30 -5.47
C GLY A 113 13.02 -9.10 -6.22
N ALA A 114 13.20 -9.33 -7.53
CA ALA A 114 12.37 -10.29 -8.22
C ALA A 114 12.77 -11.72 -7.82
N LEU A 115 11.79 -12.63 -7.79
CA LEU A 115 12.01 -14.06 -7.65
C LEU A 115 12.91 -14.55 -8.78
N VAL A 116 13.98 -15.23 -8.42
CA VAL A 116 14.85 -15.95 -9.34
C VAL A 116 14.27 -17.36 -9.49
N VAL A 117 13.92 -17.70 -10.73
CA VAL A 117 13.40 -19.02 -11.13
C VAL A 117 14.51 -19.91 -11.68
#